data_AF-A0A0M8REY0-F1
#
_entry.id   AF-A0A0M8REY0-F1
#
_cell.length_a   1.000
_cell.length_b   1.000
_cell.length_c   1.000
_cell.angle_alpha   90.00
_cell.angle_beta   90.00
_cell.angle_gamma   90.00
#
_symmetry.space_group_name_H-M   'P 1'
#
loop_
_entity.id
_entity.type
_entity.pdbx_description
1 polymer ?
#
loop_
_entity_poly.entity_id
_entity_poly.type
_entity_poly.pdbx_seq_one_letter_code
_entity_poly.pdbx_strand_id
1 'polypeptide(L)'
;MRPDWMHLVRSQAFANLWNRAYKAHQAGLTVISVMGTDELHVAGDWRPVFPEGRGLGEMKVKTDRDGAPVTYTVTTPDGTR
;
A
#
# COMPACT_ATOMS: atom_id res chain seq x y z
N MET A 1 -26.64 -5.96 11.34
CA MET A 1 -25.44 -5.37 11.98
C MET A 1 -24.25 -6.28 11.72
N ARG A 2 -23.07 -5.74 11.38
CA ARG A 2 -21.83 -6.52 11.43
C ARG A 2 -21.44 -6.72 12.90
N PRO A 3 -20.94 -7.89 13.31
CA PRO A 3 -20.46 -8.10 14.68
C PRO A 3 -19.31 -7.15 15.04
N ASP A 4 -19.21 -6.73 16.30
CA ASP A 4 -18.19 -5.78 16.79
C ASP A 4 -16.76 -6.25 16.50
N TRP A 5 -16.50 -7.56 16.56
CA TRP A 5 -15.19 -8.12 16.23
C TRP A 5 -14.77 -7.79 14.79
N MET A 6 -15.71 -7.72 13.83
CA MET A 6 -15.39 -7.34 12.46
C MET A 6 -14.98 -5.88 12.36
N HIS A 7 -15.60 -5.00 13.16
CA HIS A 7 -15.24 -3.60 13.22
C HIS A 7 -13.84 -3.42 13.80
N LEU A 8 -13.50 -4.15 14.88
CA LEU A 8 -12.16 -4.14 15.47
C LEU A 8 -11.09 -4.60 14.48
N VAL A 9 -11.31 -5.71 13.79
CA VAL A 9 -10.36 -6.24 12.80
C VAL A 9 -10.13 -5.25 11.65
N ARG A 10 -11.19 -4.64 11.11
CA ARG A 10 -11.06 -3.64 10.04
C ARG A 10 -10.31 -2.39 10.51
N SER A 11 -10.62 -1.90 11.71
CA SER A 11 -9.92 -0.75 12.31
C SER A 11 -8.44 -1.04 12.53
N GLN A 12 -8.09 -2.23 12.99
CA GLN A 12 -6.69 -2.63 13.17
C GLN A 12 -5.95 -2.74 11.84
N ALA A 13 -6.56 -3.37 10.82
CA ALA A 13 -5.95 -3.47 9.50
C ALA A 13 -5.73 -2.09 8.86
N PHE A 14 -6.70 -1.18 9.01
CA PHE A 14 -6.57 0.21 8.59
C PHE A 14 -5.40 0.91 9.28
N ALA A 15 -5.32 0.86 10.61
CA ALA A 15 -4.22 1.47 11.36
C ALA A 15 -2.84 0.90 10.96
N ASN A 16 -2.76 -0.42 10.76
CA ASN A 16 -1.54 -1.09 10.31
C ASN A 16 -1.11 -0.62 8.92
N LEU A 17 -2.04 -0.42 8.00
CA LEU A 17 -1.74 0.11 6.66
C LEU A 17 -1.20 1.54 6.74
N TRP A 18 -1.78 2.40 7.58
CA TRP A 18 -1.29 3.77 7.78
C TRP A 18 0.09 3.83 8.43
N ASN A 19 0.40 2.92 9.36
CA ASN A 19 1.76 2.78 9.89
C ASN A 19 2.78 2.40 8.80
N ARG A 20 2.38 1.56 7.82
CA ARG A 20 3.25 1.25 6.66
C ARG A 20 3.45 2.46 5.77
N ALA A 21 2.40 3.23 5.51
CA ALA A 21 2.50 4.48 4.75
C ALA A 21 3.48 5.46 5.44
N TYR A 22 3.36 5.60 6.76
CA TYR A 22 4.29 6.41 7.54
C TYR A 22 5.74 5.90 7.44
N LYS A 23 5.96 4.59 7.59
CA LYS A 23 7.29 3.97 7.42
C LYS A 23 7.85 4.20 6.01
N ALA A 24 7.04 4.07 4.97
CA ALA A 24 7.44 4.33 3.58
C ALA A 24 7.90 5.79 3.39
N HIS A 25 7.11 6.73 3.91
CA HIS A 25 7.47 8.15 3.89
C HIS A 25 8.78 8.44 4.64
N GLN A 26 8.98 7.85 5.82
CA GLN A 26 10.23 8.00 6.57
C GLN A 26 11.45 7.42 5.84
N ALA A 27 11.23 6.40 5.00
CA ALA A 27 12.27 5.82 4.15
C ALA A 27 12.52 6.61 2.85
N GLY A 28 11.84 7.75 2.65
CA GLY A 28 12.00 8.61 1.47
C GLY A 28 11.14 8.22 0.26
N LEU A 29 10.22 7.26 0.41
CA LEU A 29 9.25 6.94 -0.64
C LEU A 29 8.13 7.98 -0.67
N THR A 30 7.71 8.37 -1.87
CA THR A 30 6.52 9.21 -2.01
C THR A 30 5.29 8.33 -1.90
N VAL A 31 4.46 8.54 -0.86
CA VAL A 31 3.17 7.87 -0.73
C VAL A 31 2.15 8.54 -1.65
N ILE A 32 1.64 7.82 -2.64
CA ILE A 32 0.69 8.33 -3.63
C ILE A 32 -0.75 8.12 -3.15
N SER A 33 -1.05 6.95 -2.61
CA SER A 33 -2.39 6.60 -2.14
C SER A 33 -2.35 5.49 -1.11
N VAL A 34 -3.31 5.52 -0.19
CA VAL A 34 -3.58 4.48 0.81
C VAL A 34 -5.05 4.11 0.67
N MET A 35 -5.33 2.85 0.30
CA MET A 35 -6.67 2.40 -0.08
C MET A 35 -7.10 1.18 0.73
N GLY A 36 -8.37 1.19 1.18
CA GLY A 36 -8.95 0.06 1.90
C GLY A 36 -8.19 -0.24 3.20
N THR A 37 -7.76 -1.49 3.36
CA THR A 37 -7.06 -1.98 4.56
C THR A 37 -5.74 -2.68 4.25
N ASP A 38 -5.39 -2.84 2.97
CA ASP A 38 -4.24 -3.61 2.50
C ASP A 38 -3.56 -3.06 1.24
N GLU A 39 -4.04 -1.94 0.65
CA GLU A 39 -3.47 -1.38 -0.59
C GLU A 39 -2.70 -0.08 -0.32
N LEU A 40 -1.40 -0.08 -0.67
CA LEU A 40 -0.49 1.06 -0.53
C LEU A 40 0.19 1.32 -1.86
N HIS A 41 0.08 2.54 -2.39
CA HIS A 41 0.74 2.98 -3.61
C HIS A 41 1.86 3.95 -3.27
N VAL A 42 3.07 3.65 -3.74
CA VAL A 42 4.26 4.47 -3.52
C VAL A 42 5.01 4.68 -4.84
N ALA A 43 5.75 5.78 -4.93
CA ALA A 43 6.78 5.98 -5.94
C ALA A 43 8.17 5.80 -5.32
N GLY A 44 9.05 5.10 -6.04
CA GLY A 44 10.40 4.71 -5.59
C GLY A 44 10.56 3.19 -5.40
N ASP A 45 11.80 2.74 -5.14
CA ASP A 45 12.07 1.34 -4.85
C ASP A 45 11.68 0.99 -3.41
N TRP A 46 10.60 0.23 -3.25
CA TRP A 46 10.04 -0.12 -1.95
C TRP A 46 10.70 -1.34 -1.30
N ARG A 47 11.41 -2.17 -2.07
CA ARG A 47 11.97 -3.45 -1.61
C ARG A 47 12.99 -3.31 -0.47
N PRO A 48 13.79 -2.24 -0.36
CA PRO A 48 14.63 -2.00 0.82
C PRO A 48 13.84 -1.73 2.11
N VAL A 49 12.58 -1.29 2.00
CA VAL A 49 11.74 -0.88 3.14
C VAL A 49 10.87 -2.03 3.65
N PHE A 50 10.39 -2.88 2.74
CA PHE A 50 9.53 -4.01 3.06
C PHE A 50 10.02 -5.30 2.38
N PRO A 51 10.05 -6.43 3.10
CA PRO A 51 10.33 -7.73 2.49
C PRO A 51 9.20 -8.11 1.52
N GLU A 52 9.57 -8.70 0.38
CA GLU A 52 8.61 -9.17 -0.62
C GLU A 52 8.03 -10.54 -0.23
N GLY A 53 6.71 -10.69 -0.24
CA GLY A 53 6.04 -11.93 0.13
C GLY A 53 4.55 -11.79 0.48
N ARG A 54 4.03 -12.72 1.28
CA ARG A 54 2.60 -12.83 1.63
C ARG A 54 2.35 -12.95 3.14
N GLY A 55 3.39 -12.95 3.96
CA GLY A 55 3.32 -12.93 5.41
C GLY A 55 2.80 -11.59 5.95
N LEU A 56 2.46 -11.56 7.24
CA LEU A 56 1.84 -10.39 7.89
C LEU A 56 2.68 -9.12 7.78
N GLY A 57 4.00 -9.21 7.76
CA GLY A 57 4.92 -8.07 7.62
C GLY A 57 5.31 -7.75 6.17
N GLU A 58 5.05 -8.65 5.24
CA GLU A 58 5.56 -8.62 3.87
C GLU A 58 4.62 -7.85 2.94
N MET A 59 5.15 -7.41 1.81
CA MET A 59 4.41 -6.71 0.76
C MET A 59 4.58 -7.44 -0.57
N LYS A 60 3.61 -7.30 -1.46
CA LYS A 60 3.71 -7.82 -2.84
C LYS A 60 3.16 -6.80 -3.80
N VAL A 61 3.63 -6.87 -5.04
CA VAL A 61 3.05 -6.11 -6.14
C VAL A 61 1.62 -6.60 -6.38
N LYS A 62 0.69 -5.65 -6.50
CA LYS A 62 -0.68 -5.95 -6.93
C LYS A 62 -0.66 -6.33 -8.40
N THR A 63 -1.27 -7.46 -8.73
CA THR A 63 -1.42 -7.92 -10.11
C THR A 63 -2.88 -7.83 -10.54
N ASP A 64 -3.09 -7.67 -11.84
CA ASP A 64 -4.41 -7.83 -12.43
C ASP A 64 -4.81 -9.32 -12.54
N ARG A 65 -5.90 -9.58 -13.25
CA ARG A 65 -6.44 -10.93 -13.45
C ARG A 65 -5.48 -11.85 -14.23
N ASP A 66 -4.69 -11.29 -15.13
CA ASP A 66 -3.78 -12.03 -16.00
C ASP A 66 -2.37 -12.15 -15.38
N GLY A 67 -2.19 -11.59 -14.17
CA GLY A 67 -0.94 -11.65 -13.42
C GLY A 67 0.02 -10.51 -13.76
N ALA A 68 -0.39 -9.53 -14.57
CA ALA A 68 0.44 -8.39 -14.89
C ALA A 68 0.47 -7.39 -13.71
N PRO A 69 1.63 -6.79 -13.38
CA PRO A 69 1.72 -5.74 -12.38
C PRO A 69 0.78 -4.56 -12.67
N VAL A 70 0.00 -4.16 -11.67
CA VAL A 70 -0.80 -2.93 -11.74
C VAL A 70 0.10 -1.75 -11.41
N THR A 71 0.44 -0.97 -12.44
CA THR A 71 1.22 0.26 -12.32
C THR A 71 0.31 1.46 -12.54
N TYR A 72 0.47 2.49 -11.71
CA TYR A 72 -0.24 3.75 -11.86
C TYR A 72 0.72 4.81 -12.40
N THR A 73 0.39 5.43 -13.52
CA THR A 73 1.06 6.66 -13.97
C THR A 73 0.39 7.85 -13.29
N VAL A 74 1.16 8.60 -12.52
CA VAL A 74 0.71 9.88 -11.95
C VAL A 74 1.05 10.97 -12.95
N THR A 75 0.04 11.64 -13.51
CA THR A 75 0.26 12.85 -14.31
C THR A 75 0.43 14.01 -13.34
N THR A 76 1.65 14.55 -13.23
CA THR A 76 1.84 15.86 -12.59
C THR A 76 1.07 16.91 -13.38
N PRO A 77 0.49 17.94 -12.72
CA PRO A 77 -0.30 18.97 -13.40
C PRO A 77 0.47 19.68 -14.52
N ASP A 78 1.80 19.66 -14.48
CA ASP A 78 2.68 20.27 -15.48
C ASP A 78 3.01 19.35 -16.68
N GLY A 79 2.37 18.18 -16.78
CA GLY A 79 2.42 17.30 -17.96
C GLY A 79 3.77 16.64 -18.25
N THR A 80 4.74 16.75 -17.33
CA THR A 80 6.03 16.09 -17.47
C THR A 80 5.91 14.65 -16.97
N ARG A 81 6.04 13.69 -17.90
CA ARG A 81 6.03 12.25 -17.62
C ARG A 81 7.24 11.80 -16.81
#